data_AF-A0A848KMV9-F1
#
_entry.id   AF-A0A848KMV9-F1
#
_cell.length_a   1.000
_cell.length_b   1.000
_cell.length_c   1.000
_cell.angle_alpha   90.00
_cell.angle_beta   90.00
_cell.angle_gamma   90.00
#
_symmetry.space_group_name_H-M   'P 1'
#
loop_
_entity.id
_entity.type
_entity.pdbx_description
1 polymer ?
#
loop_
_entity_poly.entity_id
_entity_poly.type
_entity_poly.pdbx_seq_one_letter_code
_entity_poly.pdbx_strand_id
1 'polypeptide(L)'
;MRRFLGTSASSDPRHCLLDIDLVFSAIDKVGKAGDVRLDLIKKKYEPSADNGFFGPGSVTWKVWTYPSSALMGFMRAVTIEQLDPNLNASVEASGGVRARTRTRYERTMRYFALVASGDTATATKAADILVKVHSKGIGIDPVTGGRYDSNSQLWIHMTAWHSILYCYEIFGPGKQSVPSPRNVRRSILTTCRAAAKR
;
A
#
# COMPACT_ATOMS: atom_id res chain seq x y z
N MET A 1 19.05 18.65 47.71
CA MET A 1 18.31 18.01 46.59
C MET A 1 18.14 19.04 45.48
N ARG A 2 18.51 18.68 44.26
CA ARG A 2 18.83 19.60 43.15
C ARG A 2 17.59 20.23 42.48
N ARG A 3 17.70 21.55 42.27
CA ARG A 3 17.06 22.43 41.27
C ARG A 3 16.46 21.72 40.04
N PHE A 4 15.14 21.76 39.93
CA PHE A 4 14.45 22.03 38.66
C PHE A 4 14.24 23.55 38.62
N LEU A 5 14.82 24.22 37.63
CA LEU A 5 14.43 25.54 37.08
C LEU A 5 15.63 26.10 36.29
N GLY A 6 15.44 26.30 34.98
CA GLY A 6 16.30 27.14 34.15
C GLY A 6 17.02 26.45 33.01
N THR A 7 16.30 26.17 31.91
CA THR A 7 16.89 26.31 30.57
C THR A 7 15.95 27.16 29.75
N SER A 8 16.36 28.40 29.50
CA SER A 8 15.72 29.30 28.55
C SER A 8 15.68 28.62 27.18
N ALA A 9 14.47 28.45 26.62
CA ALA A 9 14.34 28.14 25.21
C ALA A 9 14.89 29.34 24.42
N SER A 10 16.07 29.16 23.83
CA SER A 10 16.64 30.12 22.87
C SER A 10 15.72 30.16 21.64
N SER A 11 15.21 31.33 21.29
CA SER A 11 14.38 31.58 20.11
C SER A 11 15.22 31.86 18.85
N ASP A 12 16.50 31.47 18.83
CA ASP A 12 17.37 31.66 17.67
C ASP A 12 17.11 30.53 16.63
N PRO A 13 16.58 30.84 15.44
CA PRO A 13 16.32 29.85 14.39
C PRO A 13 17.58 29.09 13.92
N ARG A 14 18.79 29.57 14.27
CA ARG A 14 20.05 28.88 13.99
C ARG A 14 20.33 27.67 14.90
N HIS A 15 19.68 27.56 16.06
CA HIS A 15 19.85 26.42 16.96
C HIS A 15 19.10 25.15 16.50
N CYS A 16 18.01 25.28 15.72
CA CYS A 16 17.31 24.13 15.11
C CYS A 16 18.07 23.52 13.92
N LEU A 17 18.91 24.30 13.24
CA LEU A 17 19.65 23.82 12.07
C LEU A 17 20.86 22.95 12.46
N LEU A 18 21.45 23.17 13.64
CA LEU A 18 22.54 22.33 14.16
C LEU A 18 22.09 20.90 14.50
N ASP A 19 20.80 20.69 14.78
CA ASP A 19 20.23 19.36 15.04
C ASP A 19 20.00 18.57 13.74
N ILE A 20 19.79 19.26 12.61
CA ILE A 20 19.50 18.60 11.33
C ILE A 20 20.74 17.93 10.75
N ASP A 21 21.92 18.55 10.89
CA ASP A 21 23.19 17.97 10.46
C ASP A 21 23.58 16.76 11.32
N LEU A 22 23.21 16.77 12.61
CA LEU A 22 23.38 15.64 13.51
C LEU A 22 22.43 14.49 13.14
N VAL A 23 21.19 14.81 12.78
CA VAL A 23 20.19 13.85 12.27
C VAL A 23 20.63 13.27 10.93
N PHE A 24 21.11 14.08 9.98
CA PHE A 24 21.64 13.60 8.70
C PHE A 24 22.92 12.80 8.88
N SER A 25 23.82 13.17 9.80
CA SER A 25 25.01 12.38 10.14
C SER A 25 24.66 11.05 10.83
N ALA A 26 23.60 11.03 11.64
CA ALA A 26 23.07 9.80 12.23
C ALA A 26 22.40 8.92 11.17
N ILE A 27 21.66 9.49 10.21
CA ILE A 27 21.09 8.79 9.05
C ILE A 27 22.22 8.24 8.16
N ASP A 28 23.28 9.01 7.91
CA ASP A 28 24.47 8.56 7.18
C ASP A 28 25.24 7.47 7.94
N LYS A 29 25.31 7.54 9.27
CA LYS A 29 25.87 6.46 10.10
C LYS A 29 25.02 5.21 10.06
N VAL A 30 23.69 5.33 10.04
CA VAL A 30 22.77 4.20 9.81
C VAL A 30 22.94 3.67 8.38
N GLY A 31 23.16 4.53 7.39
CA GLY A 31 23.48 4.16 6.01
C GLY A 31 24.82 3.44 5.86
N LYS A 32 25.84 3.84 6.63
CA LYS A 32 27.17 3.19 6.67
C LYS A 32 27.21 1.92 7.54
N ALA A 33 26.40 1.84 8.59
CA ALA A 33 26.17 0.62 9.37
C ALA A 33 25.28 -0.38 8.61
N GLY A 34 24.51 0.12 7.64
CA GLY A 34 23.78 -0.64 6.64
C GLY A 34 24.66 -1.05 5.47
N ASP A 35 25.79 -1.70 5.74
CA ASP A 35 26.36 -2.61 4.74
C ASP A 35 25.35 -3.76 4.61
N VAL A 36 24.29 -3.50 3.85
CA VAL A 36 23.27 -4.48 3.52
C VAL A 36 24.06 -5.60 2.87
N ARG A 37 24.21 -6.72 3.58
CA ARG A 37 24.86 -7.92 3.07
C ARG A 37 24.03 -8.48 1.92
N LEU A 38 24.17 -7.85 0.76
CA LEU A 38 23.49 -8.19 -0.48
C LEU A 38 23.85 -9.62 -0.90
N ASP A 39 25.03 -10.10 -0.50
CA ASP A 39 25.46 -11.50 -0.60
C ASP A 39 24.53 -12.45 0.16
N LEU A 40 24.14 -12.12 1.40
CA LEU A 40 23.22 -12.94 2.20
C LEU A 40 21.78 -12.86 1.68
N ILE A 41 21.37 -11.70 1.18
CA ILE A 41 20.05 -11.53 0.55
C ILE A 41 19.98 -12.34 -0.75
N LYS A 42 20.99 -12.22 -1.62
CA LYS A 42 21.09 -13.00 -2.87
C LYS A 42 21.15 -14.51 -2.61
N LYS A 43 21.86 -14.94 -1.56
CA LYS A 43 21.91 -16.36 -1.18
C LYS A 43 20.56 -16.92 -0.72
N LYS A 44 19.65 -16.06 -0.26
CA LYS A 44 18.33 -16.44 0.24
C LYS A 44 17.20 -16.27 -0.77
N TYR A 45 17.36 -15.37 -1.74
CA TYR A 45 16.33 -15.01 -2.71
C TYR A 45 16.89 -15.08 -4.13
N GLU A 46 16.38 -16.02 -4.90
CA GLU A 46 16.60 -16.07 -6.34
C GLU A 46 15.86 -14.92 -7.04
N PRO A 47 16.40 -14.40 -8.16
CA PRO A 47 15.68 -13.45 -8.99
C PRO A 47 14.31 -13.98 -9.39
N SER A 48 13.35 -13.07 -9.44
CA SER A 48 12.00 -13.32 -9.95
C SER A 48 12.05 -13.95 -11.34
N ALA A 49 11.20 -14.96 -11.61
CA ALA A 49 11.17 -15.67 -12.90
C ALA A 49 10.79 -14.75 -14.07
N ASP A 50 9.95 -13.74 -13.81
CA ASP A 50 9.60 -12.68 -14.73
C ASP A 50 9.37 -11.35 -13.99
N ASN A 51 8.98 -10.32 -14.73
CA ASN A 51 8.72 -8.98 -14.20
C ASN A 51 7.23 -8.73 -13.85
N GLY A 52 6.42 -9.79 -13.80
CA GLY A 52 5.00 -9.71 -13.50
C GLY A 52 4.17 -9.01 -14.57
N PHE A 53 3.00 -8.52 -14.17
CA PHE A 53 2.01 -7.91 -15.07
C PHE A 53 2.42 -6.54 -15.63
N PHE A 54 3.33 -5.83 -14.96
CA PHE A 54 3.67 -4.44 -15.28
C PHE A 54 5.15 -4.21 -15.57
N GLY A 55 6.01 -4.83 -14.77
CA GLY A 55 7.46 -4.75 -14.86
C GLY A 55 8.14 -3.43 -14.49
N PRO A 56 9.47 -3.48 -14.28
CA PRO A 56 10.29 -2.31 -13.99
C PRO A 56 10.13 -1.21 -15.03
N GLY A 57 10.13 0.05 -14.58
CA GLY A 57 9.95 1.22 -15.45
C GLY A 57 8.50 1.56 -15.80
N SER A 58 7.55 0.68 -15.47
CA SER A 58 6.13 1.00 -15.59
C SER A 58 5.69 2.08 -14.60
N VAL A 59 4.63 2.79 -14.95
CA VAL A 59 3.97 3.76 -14.06
C VAL A 59 3.47 3.06 -12.80
N THR A 60 2.96 1.82 -12.95
CA THR A 60 2.55 1.01 -11.80
C THR A 60 3.69 0.87 -10.80
N TRP A 61 4.86 0.37 -11.23
CA TRP A 61 6.00 0.21 -10.33
C TRP A 61 6.37 1.55 -9.71
N LYS A 62 6.56 2.58 -10.53
CA LYS A 62 6.95 3.91 -10.08
C LYS A 62 6.03 4.49 -9.00
N VAL A 63 4.72 4.33 -9.16
CA VAL A 63 3.72 4.93 -8.25
C VAL A 63 3.51 4.05 -7.01
N TRP A 64 3.37 2.73 -7.18
CA TRP A 64 3.06 1.82 -6.08
C TRP A 64 4.25 1.52 -5.18
N THR A 65 5.48 1.68 -5.66
CA THR A 65 6.69 1.53 -4.84
C THR A 65 7.15 2.85 -4.22
N TYR A 66 6.47 3.98 -4.51
CA TYR A 66 6.83 5.26 -3.89
C TYR A 66 6.33 5.33 -2.44
N PRO A 67 7.19 5.59 -1.45
CA PRO A 67 6.81 5.44 -0.03
C PRO A 67 5.60 6.25 0.41
N SER A 68 5.52 7.54 0.02
CA SER A 68 4.38 8.38 0.41
C SER A 68 3.08 7.94 -0.26
N SER A 69 3.15 7.48 -1.51
CA SER A 69 2.00 6.94 -2.25
C SER A 69 1.49 5.66 -1.64
N ALA A 70 2.39 4.70 -1.35
CA ALA A 70 2.04 3.43 -0.74
C ALA A 70 1.38 3.61 0.64
N LEU A 71 1.91 4.50 1.49
CA LEU A 71 1.37 4.73 2.83
C LEU A 71 0.10 5.60 2.81
N MET A 72 0.18 6.81 2.25
CA MET A 72 -0.94 7.77 2.27
C MET A 72 -2.07 7.34 1.34
N GLY A 73 -1.72 6.80 0.16
CA GLY A 73 -2.69 6.31 -0.80
C GLY A 73 -3.44 5.09 -0.28
N PHE A 74 -2.78 4.21 0.49
CA PHE A 74 -3.47 3.11 1.17
C PHE A 74 -4.46 3.59 2.22
N MET A 75 -4.06 4.53 3.10
CA MET A 75 -4.98 5.10 4.10
C MET A 75 -6.20 5.76 3.44
N ARG A 76 -5.97 6.52 2.35
CA ARG A 76 -7.05 7.12 1.55
C ARG A 76 -7.94 6.06 0.92
N ALA A 77 -7.37 5.01 0.33
CA ALA A 77 -8.12 3.94 -0.31
C ALA A 77 -9.05 3.25 0.69
N VAL A 78 -8.51 2.79 1.82
CA VAL A 78 -9.29 2.10 2.87
C VAL A 78 -10.40 2.98 3.43
N THR A 79 -10.17 4.30 3.52
CA THR A 79 -11.20 5.25 3.96
C THR A 79 -12.36 5.32 2.98
N ILE A 80 -12.06 5.45 1.68
CA ILE A 80 -13.09 5.52 0.63
C ILE A 80 -13.80 4.18 0.47
N GLU A 81 -13.08 3.07 0.66
CA GLU A 81 -13.63 1.72 0.57
C GLU A 81 -14.81 1.51 1.54
N GLN A 82 -14.79 2.12 2.73
CA GLN A 82 -15.89 1.99 3.70
C GLN A 82 -17.19 2.66 3.28
N LEU A 83 -17.19 3.42 2.19
CA LEU A 83 -18.40 4.00 1.60
C LEU A 83 -19.21 2.99 0.80
N ASP A 84 -18.67 1.80 0.50
CA ASP A 84 -19.45 0.71 -0.09
C ASP A 84 -20.15 -0.09 1.02
N PRO A 85 -21.49 -0.09 1.08
CA PRO A 85 -22.23 -0.71 2.18
C PRO A 85 -22.03 -2.23 2.24
N ASN A 86 -21.97 -2.90 1.09
CA ASN A 86 -21.78 -4.35 1.02
C ASN A 86 -20.38 -4.76 1.51
N LEU A 87 -19.35 -4.03 1.08
CA LEU A 87 -17.99 -4.21 1.57
C LEU A 87 -17.92 -3.99 3.07
N ASN A 88 -18.45 -2.86 3.56
CA ASN A 88 -18.39 -2.51 4.98
C ASN A 88 -19.11 -3.56 5.85
N ALA A 89 -20.31 -4.01 5.44
CA ALA A 89 -21.04 -5.07 6.12
C ALA A 89 -20.24 -6.39 6.16
N SER A 90 -19.61 -6.78 5.04
CA SER A 90 -18.76 -7.98 4.99
C SER A 90 -17.50 -7.86 5.86
N VAL A 91 -16.91 -6.67 5.94
CA VAL A 91 -15.72 -6.39 6.76
C VAL A 91 -16.08 -6.45 8.24
N GLU A 92 -17.19 -5.83 8.64
CA GLU A 92 -17.73 -5.86 9.99
C GLU A 92 -18.00 -7.29 10.44
N ALA A 93 -18.76 -8.05 9.64
CA ALA A 93 -19.08 -9.45 9.92
C ALA A 93 -17.84 -10.35 10.06
N SER A 94 -16.76 -10.04 9.34
CA SER A 94 -15.51 -10.79 9.44
C SER A 94 -14.77 -10.59 10.77
N GLY A 95 -15.04 -9.48 11.48
CA GLY A 95 -14.34 -9.05 12.70
C GLY A 95 -12.83 -8.82 12.54
N GLY A 96 -12.27 -9.04 11.35
CA GLY A 96 -10.83 -9.13 11.13
C GLY A 96 -10.10 -7.79 11.28
N VAL A 97 -10.78 -6.68 11.00
CA VAL A 97 -10.20 -5.33 11.15
C VAL A 97 -10.03 -4.96 12.61
N ARG A 98 -11.00 -5.29 13.49
CA ARG A 98 -10.88 -5.00 14.94
C ARG A 98 -10.00 -5.99 15.67
N ALA A 99 -10.20 -7.29 15.45
CA ALA A 99 -9.51 -8.32 16.23
C ALA A 99 -8.08 -8.60 15.74
N ARG A 100 -7.77 -8.35 14.46
CA ARG A 100 -6.51 -8.75 13.81
C ARG A 100 -5.98 -7.69 12.85
N THR A 101 -6.08 -6.41 13.23
CA THR A 101 -5.78 -5.24 12.40
C THR A 101 -4.45 -5.35 11.66
N ARG A 102 -3.37 -5.64 12.42
CA ARG A 102 -2.01 -5.77 11.87
C ARG A 102 -1.96 -6.82 10.76
N THR A 103 -2.37 -8.05 11.08
CA THR A 103 -2.32 -9.16 10.12
C THR A 103 -3.25 -8.94 8.92
N ARG A 104 -4.42 -8.31 9.12
CA ARG A 104 -5.35 -7.98 8.03
C ARG A 104 -4.71 -7.05 7.03
N TYR A 105 -4.14 -5.93 7.49
CA TYR A 105 -3.55 -4.93 6.60
C TYR A 105 -2.18 -5.34 6.05
N GLU A 106 -1.36 -6.09 6.79
CA GLU A 106 -0.13 -6.69 6.26
C GLU A 106 -0.43 -7.59 5.05
N ARG A 107 -1.50 -8.41 5.12
CA ARG A 107 -1.92 -9.28 4.00
C ARG A 107 -2.41 -8.46 2.80
N THR A 108 -3.17 -7.40 3.03
CA THR A 108 -3.64 -6.51 1.95
C THR A 108 -2.47 -5.83 1.25
N MET A 109 -1.56 -5.21 2.01
CA MET A 109 -0.39 -4.54 1.45
C MET A 109 0.52 -5.51 0.70
N ARG A 110 0.75 -6.71 1.26
CA ARG A 110 1.52 -7.76 0.59
C ARG A 110 0.87 -8.19 -0.73
N TYR A 111 -0.45 -8.35 -0.75
CA TYR A 111 -1.17 -8.69 -1.96
C TYR A 111 -1.00 -7.62 -3.05
N PHE A 112 -1.23 -6.35 -2.73
CA PHE A 112 -1.06 -5.27 -3.69
C PHE A 112 0.39 -5.09 -4.14
N ALA A 113 1.37 -5.27 -3.26
CA ALA A 113 2.78 -5.27 -3.64
C ALA A 113 3.09 -6.41 -4.62
N LEU A 114 2.58 -7.62 -4.38
CA LEU A 114 2.75 -8.75 -5.30
C LEU A 114 2.09 -8.48 -6.67
N VAL A 115 0.90 -7.91 -6.70
CA VAL A 115 0.22 -7.57 -7.96
C VAL A 115 0.96 -6.46 -8.73
N ALA A 116 1.50 -5.47 -8.01
CA ALA A 116 2.20 -4.35 -8.62
C ALA A 116 3.59 -4.75 -9.14
N SER A 117 4.36 -5.53 -8.38
CA SER A 117 5.79 -5.76 -8.64
C SER A 117 6.31 -7.19 -8.44
N GLY A 118 5.46 -8.16 -8.10
CA GLY A 118 5.84 -9.58 -8.02
C GLY A 118 5.80 -10.29 -9.37
N ASP A 119 6.33 -11.52 -9.44
CA ASP A 119 6.23 -12.37 -10.62
C ASP A 119 4.78 -12.77 -10.93
N THR A 120 4.53 -13.07 -12.20
CA THR A 120 3.19 -13.41 -12.70
C THR A 120 2.60 -14.62 -11.97
N ALA A 121 3.38 -15.66 -11.71
CA ALA A 121 2.88 -16.90 -11.13
C ALA A 121 2.47 -16.72 -9.66
N THR A 122 3.30 -16.05 -8.85
CA THR A 122 3.01 -15.73 -7.46
C THR A 122 1.84 -14.78 -7.33
N ALA A 123 1.78 -13.73 -8.15
CA ALA A 123 0.67 -12.78 -8.14
C ALA A 123 -0.66 -13.46 -8.53
N THR A 124 -0.64 -14.34 -9.54
CA THR A 124 -1.82 -15.12 -9.96
C THR A 124 -2.28 -16.06 -8.86
N LYS A 125 -1.36 -16.79 -8.22
CA LYS A 125 -1.69 -17.69 -7.11
C LYS A 125 -2.27 -16.93 -5.91
N ALA A 126 -1.73 -15.75 -5.61
CA ALA A 126 -2.26 -14.90 -4.55
C ALA A 126 -3.69 -14.42 -4.88
N ALA A 127 -3.97 -14.07 -6.15
CA ALA A 127 -5.30 -13.69 -6.61
C ALA A 127 -6.29 -14.86 -6.49
N ASP A 128 -5.91 -16.08 -6.89
CA ASP A 128 -6.75 -17.27 -6.74
C ASP A 128 -7.11 -17.54 -5.27
N ILE A 129 -6.16 -17.34 -4.34
CA ILE A 129 -6.41 -17.44 -2.90
C ILE A 129 -7.35 -16.33 -2.43
N LEU A 130 -7.15 -15.10 -2.88
CA LEU A 130 -7.96 -13.96 -2.50
C LEU A 130 -9.42 -14.16 -2.88
N VAL A 131 -9.69 -14.59 -4.12
CA VAL A 131 -11.05 -14.86 -4.60
C VAL A 131 -11.74 -15.93 -3.73
N LYS A 132 -11.04 -17.00 -3.35
CA LYS A 132 -11.57 -18.04 -2.45
C LYS A 132 -11.85 -17.56 -1.02
N VAL A 133 -11.09 -16.58 -0.54
CA VAL A 133 -11.33 -15.96 0.77
C VAL A 133 -12.54 -15.04 0.69
N HIS A 134 -12.64 -14.22 -0.35
CA HIS A 134 -13.76 -13.31 -0.57
C HIS A 134 -15.06 -14.05 -0.89
N SER A 135 -15.04 -15.21 -1.54
CA SER A 135 -16.27 -15.98 -1.81
C SER A 135 -17.00 -16.43 -0.54
N LYS A 136 -16.37 -16.33 0.64
CA LYS A 136 -16.99 -16.63 1.94
C LYS A 136 -17.65 -15.41 2.60
N GLY A 137 -17.42 -14.20 2.07
CA GLY A 137 -17.93 -12.94 2.62
C GLY A 137 -19.35 -12.63 2.17
N ILE A 138 -20.28 -13.55 2.38
CA ILE A 138 -21.70 -13.39 2.01
C ILE A 138 -22.52 -13.49 3.29
N GLY A 139 -23.53 -12.63 3.44
CA GLY A 139 -24.38 -12.63 4.63
C GLY A 139 -25.54 -11.66 4.55
N ILE A 140 -26.17 -11.42 5.69
CA ILE A 140 -27.23 -10.43 5.85
C ILE A 140 -26.66 -9.27 6.67
N ASP A 141 -26.80 -8.05 6.15
CA ASP A 141 -26.45 -6.85 6.87
C ASP A 141 -27.46 -6.63 8.01
N PRO A 142 -27.02 -6.61 9.29
CA PRO A 142 -27.92 -6.43 10.42
C PRO A 142 -28.56 -5.03 10.48
N VAL A 143 -27.99 -4.04 9.79
CA VAL A 143 -28.52 -2.66 9.79
C VAL A 143 -29.63 -2.50 8.75
N THR A 144 -29.41 -2.98 7.54
CA THR A 144 -30.37 -2.81 6.43
C THR A 144 -31.30 -4.01 6.23
N GLY A 145 -30.97 -5.18 6.77
CA GLY A 145 -31.63 -6.45 6.49
C GLY A 145 -31.37 -7.00 5.08
N GLY A 146 -30.59 -6.29 4.27
CA GLY A 146 -30.24 -6.69 2.91
C GLY A 146 -29.19 -7.79 2.86
N ARG A 147 -29.19 -8.59 1.79
CA ARG A 147 -28.12 -9.56 1.53
C ARG A 147 -26.91 -8.84 0.94
N TYR A 148 -25.75 -8.99 1.55
CA TYR A 148 -24.48 -8.52 1.00
C TYR A 148 -23.66 -9.67 0.43
N ASP A 149 -22.84 -9.35 -0.56
CA ASP A 149 -21.72 -10.16 -1.05
C ASP A 149 -20.48 -9.27 -1.09
N SER A 150 -19.36 -9.77 -0.58
CA SER A 150 -18.07 -9.08 -0.55
C SER A 150 -17.40 -8.92 -1.92
N ASN A 151 -18.11 -9.18 -3.02
CA ASN A 151 -17.63 -8.99 -4.39
C ASN A 151 -17.53 -7.50 -4.81
N SER A 152 -17.08 -6.65 -3.90
CA SER A 152 -16.72 -5.25 -4.15
C SER A 152 -15.29 -5.11 -4.71
N GLN A 153 -14.78 -6.15 -5.38
CA GLN A 153 -13.39 -6.20 -5.84
C GLN A 153 -13.08 -5.09 -6.84
N LEU A 154 -14.02 -4.77 -7.73
CA LEU A 154 -13.87 -3.66 -8.68
C LEU A 154 -13.77 -2.32 -7.94
N TRP A 155 -14.62 -2.10 -6.93
CA TRP A 155 -14.59 -0.89 -6.10
C TRP A 155 -13.22 -0.73 -5.43
N ILE A 156 -12.76 -1.76 -4.72
CA ILE A 156 -11.44 -1.79 -4.05
C ILE A 156 -10.30 -1.52 -5.04
N HIS A 157 -10.33 -2.12 -6.22
CA HIS A 157 -9.30 -1.85 -7.22
C HIS A 157 -9.33 -0.40 -7.68
N MET A 158 -10.49 0.16 -8.01
CA MET A 158 -10.58 1.55 -8.46
C MET A 158 -10.13 2.53 -7.37
N THR A 159 -10.59 2.34 -6.13
CA THR A 159 -10.22 3.21 -4.98
C THR A 159 -8.73 3.12 -4.68
N ALA A 160 -8.15 1.92 -4.69
CA ALA A 160 -6.73 1.72 -4.42
C ALA A 160 -5.88 2.37 -5.51
N TRP A 161 -6.08 2.02 -6.79
CA TRP A 161 -5.29 2.58 -7.90
C TRP A 161 -5.41 4.09 -8.00
N HIS A 162 -6.61 4.64 -7.82
CA HIS A 162 -6.81 6.08 -7.83
C HIS A 162 -6.10 6.76 -6.65
N SER A 163 -6.24 6.21 -5.43
CA SER A 163 -5.68 6.83 -4.23
C SER A 163 -4.15 6.82 -4.25
N ILE A 164 -3.56 5.72 -4.70
CA ILE A 164 -2.10 5.58 -4.82
C ILE A 164 -1.55 6.58 -5.84
N LEU A 165 -2.18 6.71 -7.02
CA LEU A 165 -1.81 7.72 -8.01
C LEU A 165 -1.98 9.14 -7.47
N TYR A 166 -3.13 9.45 -6.88
CA TYR A 166 -3.40 10.77 -6.34
C TYR A 166 -2.35 11.19 -5.29
N CYS A 167 -2.05 10.31 -4.34
CA CYS A 167 -1.06 10.59 -3.31
C CYS A 167 0.36 10.69 -3.88
N TYR A 168 0.69 9.97 -4.95
CA TYR A 168 1.92 10.18 -5.71
C TYR A 168 2.01 11.58 -6.30
N GLU A 169 0.94 12.06 -6.94
CA GLU A 169 0.96 13.36 -7.60
C GLU A 169 1.00 14.52 -6.60
N ILE A 170 0.38 14.36 -5.43
CA ILE A 170 0.29 15.39 -4.40
C ILE A 170 1.49 15.39 -3.45
N PHE A 171 1.95 14.22 -3.00
CA PHE A 171 2.98 14.07 -1.96
C PHE A 171 4.28 13.43 -2.49
N GLY A 172 4.35 13.15 -3.78
CA GLY A 172 5.53 12.60 -4.44
C GLY A 172 6.17 13.61 -5.39
N PRO A 173 6.95 13.15 -6.37
CA PRO A 173 7.69 13.99 -7.32
C PRO A 173 6.82 14.77 -8.32
N GLY A 174 5.49 14.77 -8.13
CA GLY A 174 4.55 15.51 -8.96
C GLY A 174 3.90 14.68 -10.07
N LYS A 175 3.02 15.35 -10.83
CA LYS A 175 2.26 14.74 -11.91
C LYS A 175 3.18 14.07 -12.91
N GLN A 176 2.81 12.87 -13.33
CA GLN A 176 3.50 12.24 -14.44
C GLN A 176 3.22 13.03 -15.72
N SER A 177 4.21 13.14 -16.62
CA SER A 177 3.99 13.54 -18.01
C SER A 177 3.11 12.47 -18.67
N VAL A 178 1.81 12.63 -18.46
CA VAL A 178 0.67 11.81 -18.87
C VAL A 178 1.03 10.48 -19.53
N PRO A 179 0.97 9.36 -18.82
CA PRO A 179 0.36 8.18 -19.40
C PRO A 179 -1.12 8.51 -19.48
N SER A 180 -1.71 8.57 -20.69
CA SER A 180 -3.13 8.87 -20.91
C SER A 180 -4.01 8.26 -19.80
N PRO A 181 -5.13 8.88 -19.36
CA PRO A 181 -6.11 8.22 -18.50
C PRO A 181 -6.48 6.79 -18.97
N ARG A 182 -6.30 6.50 -20.28
CA ARG A 182 -6.34 5.16 -20.86
C ARG A 182 -5.35 4.16 -20.26
N ASN A 183 -4.13 4.53 -19.87
CA ASN A 183 -3.10 3.62 -19.35
C ASN A 183 -3.35 3.23 -17.89
N VAL A 184 -3.81 4.17 -17.04
CA VAL A 184 -4.26 3.85 -15.68
C VAL A 184 -5.55 3.02 -15.74
N ARG A 185 -6.50 3.43 -16.58
CA ARG A 185 -7.72 2.64 -16.85
C ARG A 185 -7.39 1.27 -17.44
N ARG A 186 -6.38 1.14 -18.31
CA ARG A 186 -5.91 -0.14 -18.88
C ARG A 186 -5.21 -0.97 -17.82
N SER A 187 -4.42 -0.37 -16.92
CA SER A 187 -3.85 -1.06 -15.76
C SER A 187 -4.95 -1.65 -14.89
N ILE A 188 -5.91 -0.81 -14.46
CA ILE A 188 -7.09 -1.23 -13.69
C ILE A 188 -7.88 -2.32 -14.42
N LEU A 189 -8.16 -2.12 -15.72
CA LEU A 189 -8.92 -3.08 -16.54
C LEU A 189 -8.15 -4.37 -16.82
N THR A 190 -6.82 -4.36 -16.92
CA THR A 190 -6.00 -5.56 -17.08
C THR A 190 -6.05 -6.40 -15.82
N THR A 191 -5.88 -5.78 -14.65
CA THR A 191 -6.01 -6.47 -13.35
C THR A 191 -7.43 -6.97 -13.13
N CYS A 192 -8.45 -6.15 -13.44
CA CYS A 192 -9.86 -6.54 -13.31
C CYS A 192 -10.26 -7.62 -14.34
N ARG A 193 -9.75 -7.61 -15.57
CA ARG A 193 -10.03 -8.67 -16.58
C ARG A 193 -9.31 -9.97 -16.26
N ALA A 194 -8.12 -9.91 -15.67
CA ALA A 194 -7.45 -11.09 -15.13
C ALA A 194 -8.25 -11.71 -13.97
N ALA A 195 -8.89 -10.87 -13.15
CA ALA A 195 -9.76 -11.32 -12.06
C ALA A 195 -11.16 -11.79 -12.52
N ALA A 196 -11.72 -11.23 -13.61
CA ALA A 196 -13.10 -11.48 -14.05
C ALA A 196 -13.26 -12.60 -15.10
N LYS A 197 -12.18 -13.20 -15.61
CA LYS A 197 -12.23 -14.28 -16.62
C LYS A 197 -12.32 -15.70 -16.02
N ARG A 198 -12.70 -15.84 -14.75
CA ARG A 198 -12.87 -17.14 -14.09
C ARG A 198 -14.12 -17.12 -13.23
#